data_AF-A0AAD9VJP6-F1
#
_entry.id   AF-A0AAD9VJP6-F1
#
_cell.length_a   1.000
_cell.length_b   1.000
_cell.length_c   1.000
_cell.angle_alpha   90.00
_cell.angle_beta   90.00
_cell.angle_gamma   90.00
#
_symmetry.space_group_name_H-M   'P 1'
#
loop_
_entity.id
_entity.type
_entity.pdbx_description
1 polymer ?
#
loop_
_entity_poly.entity_id
_entity_poly.type
_entity_poly.pdbx_seq_one_letter_code
_entity_poly.pdbx_strand_id
1 'polypeptide(L)'
;MRIIICPSRYGSKVMHSLIFETAFICQIVASIICATGISGLDSTMMTLILHICGQFKLIQAWFRNIGRNIGQNVIKDNAFPGKLKRDIQKSIEHHRRMIIVVNEANNLLSPIIFMQFFTSGLEICLSGYAVTYGATGIDLIKFISYLSSMMVQLWIWCWPAELLIQESMKVADSVYFNIPWYNLPTSYRRDLCLVINRAQEYSCVSTAIFKDLSMRTLTNVFNTAASYFTLLQQMQSK
;
A
#
# COMPACT_ATOMS: atom_id res chain seq x y z
N MET A 1 -31.07 -3.91 -29.19
CA MET A 1 -29.93 -4.73 -28.71
C MET A 1 -29.96 -4.70 -27.19
N ARG A 2 -30.27 -5.82 -26.52
CA ARG A 2 -30.34 -5.89 -25.05
C ARG A 2 -28.96 -6.32 -24.54
N ILE A 3 -28.22 -5.40 -23.94
CA ILE A 3 -26.85 -5.61 -23.45
C ILE A 3 -26.93 -6.11 -22.00
N ILE A 4 -26.34 -7.27 -21.73
CA ILE A 4 -26.20 -7.85 -20.39
C ILE A 4 -24.79 -7.50 -19.88
N ILE A 5 -24.67 -7.10 -18.62
CA ILE A 5 -23.39 -6.63 -18.04
C ILE A 5 -22.37 -7.78 -17.93
N CYS A 6 -22.85 -8.99 -17.61
CA CYS A 6 -22.03 -10.19 -17.58
C CYS A 6 -22.70 -11.29 -18.43
N PRO A 7 -22.06 -11.80 -19.51
CA PRO A 7 -22.67 -12.77 -20.39
C PRO A 7 -22.80 -14.13 -19.69
N SER A 8 -23.92 -14.35 -19.00
CA SER A 8 -24.30 -15.68 -18.51
C SER A 8 -25.17 -16.37 -19.56
N ARG A 9 -24.95 -17.68 -19.79
CA ARG A 9 -25.76 -18.48 -20.72
C ARG A 9 -27.17 -18.66 -20.17
N TYR A 10 -28.02 -17.67 -20.36
CA TYR A 10 -29.46 -17.84 -20.16
C TYR A 10 -30.05 -18.62 -21.33
N GLY A 11 -30.89 -19.62 -21.04
CA GLY A 11 -31.57 -20.40 -22.07
C GLY A 11 -32.45 -19.53 -22.97
N SER A 12 -32.64 -19.93 -24.24
CA SER A 12 -33.31 -19.16 -25.30
C SER A 12 -34.72 -18.61 -24.97
N LYS A 13 -35.41 -19.20 -23.97
CA LYS A 13 -36.73 -18.74 -23.50
C LYS A 13 -36.69 -17.49 -22.59
N VAL A 14 -35.53 -17.12 -22.05
CA VAL A 14 -35.35 -15.99 -21.12
C VAL A 14 -35.33 -14.63 -21.84
N MET A 15 -35.12 -14.63 -23.16
CA MET A 15 -34.87 -13.41 -23.95
C MET A 15 -36.13 -12.57 -24.24
N HIS A 16 -37.35 -13.09 -23.97
CA HIS A 16 -38.62 -12.47 -24.38
C HIS A 16 -39.49 -11.85 -23.26
N SER A 17 -39.06 -11.85 -21.98
CA SER A 17 -39.98 -11.62 -20.83
C SER A 17 -39.44 -10.69 -19.73
N LEU A 18 -40.33 -10.22 -18.85
CA LEU A 18 -40.12 -9.59 -17.52
C LEU A 18 -38.94 -10.21 -16.73
N ILE A 19 -38.65 -11.50 -16.94
CA ILE A 19 -37.51 -12.24 -16.37
C ILE A 19 -36.15 -11.64 -16.79
N PHE A 20 -36.04 -11.10 -18.01
CA PHE A 20 -34.83 -10.42 -18.45
C PHE A 20 -34.60 -9.11 -17.68
N GLU A 21 -35.67 -8.33 -17.48
CA GLU A 21 -35.60 -7.05 -16.77
C GLU A 21 -35.26 -7.27 -15.29
N THR A 22 -35.88 -8.27 -14.65
CA THR A 22 -35.53 -8.64 -13.27
C THR A 22 -34.10 -9.18 -13.17
N ALA A 23 -33.66 -10.04 -14.09
CA ALA A 23 -32.28 -10.54 -14.11
C ALA A 23 -31.25 -9.41 -14.33
N PHE A 24 -31.55 -8.46 -15.20
CA PHE A 24 -30.70 -7.29 -15.45
C PHE A 24 -30.56 -6.41 -14.21
N ILE A 25 -31.68 -6.13 -13.52
CA ILE A 25 -31.67 -5.40 -12.24
C ILE A 25 -30.85 -6.17 -11.20
N CYS A 26 -31.06 -7.48 -11.07
CA CYS A 26 -30.27 -8.32 -10.15
C CYS A 26 -28.77 -8.26 -10.47
N GLN A 27 -28.37 -8.27 -11.74
CA GLN A 27 -26.97 -8.15 -12.13
C GLN A 27 -26.38 -6.77 -11.79
N ILE A 28 -27.13 -5.68 -11.99
CA ILE A 28 -26.67 -4.34 -11.60
C ILE A 28 -26.44 -4.28 -10.09
N VAL A 29 -27.43 -4.73 -9.31
CA VAL A 29 -27.35 -4.73 -7.85
C VAL A 29 -26.18 -5.58 -7.36
N ALA A 30 -26.02 -6.79 -7.91
CA ALA A 30 -24.89 -7.67 -7.57
C ALA A 30 -23.54 -7.01 -7.90
N SER A 31 -23.39 -6.40 -9.08
CA SER A 31 -22.18 -5.69 -9.47
C SER A 31 -21.84 -4.52 -8.54
N ILE A 32 -22.85 -3.74 -8.11
CA ILE A 32 -22.65 -2.63 -7.16
C ILE A 32 -22.20 -3.16 -5.80
N ILE A 33 -22.81 -4.24 -5.31
CA ILE A 33 -22.42 -4.87 -4.03
C ILE A 33 -20.98 -5.40 -4.11
N CYS A 34 -20.63 -6.10 -5.19
CA CYS A 34 -19.27 -6.59 -5.39
C CYS A 34 -18.25 -5.44 -5.48
N ALA A 35 -18.54 -4.40 -6.26
CA ALA A 35 -17.64 -3.26 -6.41
C ALA A 35 -17.41 -2.53 -5.07
N THR A 36 -18.48 -2.27 -4.32
CA THR A 36 -18.38 -1.63 -3.00
C THR A 36 -17.65 -2.51 -1.99
N GLY A 37 -17.85 -3.84 -2.03
CA GLY A 37 -17.12 -4.79 -1.21
C GLY A 37 -15.60 -4.77 -1.49
N ILE A 38 -15.21 -4.83 -2.76
CA ILE A 38 -13.79 -4.78 -3.18
C ILE A 38 -13.17 -3.44 -2.79
N SER A 39 -13.80 -2.32 -3.14
CA SER A 39 -13.29 -0.99 -2.81
C SER A 39 -13.21 -0.76 -1.29
N GLY A 40 -14.16 -1.32 -0.53
CA GLY A 40 -14.13 -1.29 0.93
C GLY A 40 -12.92 -2.05 1.49
N LEU A 41 -12.67 -3.26 1.00
CA LEU A 41 -11.49 -4.05 1.38
C LEU A 41 -10.19 -3.31 1.04
N ASP A 42 -10.02 -2.84 -0.18
CA ASP A 42 -8.83 -2.08 -0.61
C ASP A 42 -8.62 -0.84 0.27
N SER A 43 -9.70 -0.11 0.57
CA SER A 43 -9.65 1.08 1.43
C SER A 43 -9.26 0.74 2.87
N THR A 44 -9.74 -0.38 3.42
CA THR A 44 -9.38 -0.81 4.77
C THR A 44 -7.90 -1.21 4.85
N MET A 45 -7.38 -1.90 3.84
CA MET A 45 -5.97 -2.31 3.79
C MET A 45 -5.04 -1.11 3.58
N MET A 46 -5.42 -0.17 2.69
CA MET A 46 -4.75 1.12 2.57
C MET A 46 -4.72 1.85 3.92
N THR A 47 -5.86 1.93 4.61
CA THR A 47 -5.98 2.60 5.90
C THR A 47 -5.13 1.93 6.97
N LEU A 48 -5.04 0.59 6.98
CA LEU A 48 -4.17 -0.15 7.88
C LEU A 48 -2.70 0.27 7.71
N ILE A 49 -2.20 0.29 6.47
CA ILE A 49 -0.81 0.71 6.20
C ILE A 49 -0.61 2.17 6.61
N LEU A 50 -1.53 3.08 6.24
CA LEU A 50 -1.46 4.49 6.62
C LEU A 50 -1.50 4.70 8.14
N HIS A 51 -2.28 3.90 8.86
CA HIS A 51 -2.32 3.95 10.33
C HIS A 51 -0.96 3.55 10.91
N ILE A 52 -0.32 2.50 10.38
CA ILE A 52 1.03 2.11 10.76
C ILE A 52 2.04 3.24 10.47
N CYS A 53 1.97 3.88 9.29
CA CYS A 53 2.78 5.06 8.98
C CYS A 53 2.58 6.18 10.02
N GLY A 54 1.33 6.43 10.40
CA GLY A 54 0.98 7.40 11.45
C GLY A 54 1.60 7.05 12.81
N GLN A 55 1.68 5.77 13.16
CA GLN A 55 2.33 5.31 14.39
C GLN A 55 3.85 5.54 14.36
N PHE A 56 4.52 5.30 13.24
CA PHE A 56 5.93 5.66 13.08
C PHE A 56 6.15 7.17 13.19
N LYS A 57 5.29 7.98 12.57
CA LYS A 57 5.34 9.45 12.70
C LYS A 57 5.11 9.92 14.13
N LEU A 58 4.26 9.24 14.89
CA LEU A 58 4.06 9.50 16.32
C LEU A 58 5.33 9.19 17.13
N ILE A 59 6.00 8.07 16.85
CA ILE A 59 7.28 7.70 17.46
C ILE A 59 8.34 8.76 17.17
N GLN A 60 8.45 9.22 15.92
CA GLN A 60 9.35 10.31 15.54
C GLN A 60 9.06 11.57 16.38
N ALA A 61 7.78 11.94 16.57
CA ALA A 61 7.39 13.09 17.37
C ALA A 61 7.73 12.93 18.86
N TRP A 62 7.60 11.72 19.42
CA TRP A 62 8.01 11.43 20.79
C TRP A 62 9.52 11.58 20.98
N PHE A 63 10.34 11.02 20.10
CA PHE A 63 11.79 11.20 20.18
C PHE A 63 12.22 12.65 20.03
N ARG A 64 11.59 13.41 19.11
CA ARG A 64 11.81 14.86 18.99
C ARG A 64 11.45 15.61 20.26
N ASN A 65 10.34 15.26 20.91
CA ASN A 65 9.92 15.89 22.16
C ASN A 65 10.86 15.54 23.32
N ILE A 66 11.34 14.29 23.40
CA ILE A 66 12.37 13.86 24.35
C ILE A 66 13.64 14.70 24.19
N GLY A 67 14.10 14.88 22.95
CA GLY A 67 15.25 15.71 22.62
C GLY A 67 15.10 17.15 23.10
N ARG A 68 13.95 17.78 22.81
CA ARG A 68 13.62 19.14 23.25
C ARG A 68 13.59 19.26 24.77
N ASN A 69 13.01 18.28 25.46
CA ASN A 69 12.95 18.26 26.93
C ASN A 69 14.35 18.12 27.55
N ILE A 70 15.24 17.33 26.96
CA ILE A 70 16.64 17.24 27.41
C ILE A 70 17.32 18.60 27.25
N GLY A 71 17.22 19.22 26.08
CA GLY A 71 17.83 20.53 25.82
C GLY A 71 17.34 21.64 26.77
N GLN A 72 16.06 21.65 27.12
CA GLN A 72 15.49 22.64 28.06
C GLN A 72 15.87 22.36 29.53
N ASN A 73 15.96 21.09 29.93
CA ASN A 73 16.25 20.73 31.33
C ASN A 73 17.75 20.74 31.68
N VAL A 74 18.65 20.66 30.69
CA VAL A 74 20.08 20.98 30.92
C VAL A 74 20.26 22.42 31.42
N ILE A 75 19.30 23.31 31.16
CA ILE A 75 19.31 24.72 31.60
C ILE A 75 18.71 24.89 33.02
N LYS A 76 17.97 23.90 33.54
CA LYS A 76 17.30 23.97 34.84
C LYS A 76 17.75 22.80 35.72
N ASP A 77 18.70 23.08 36.61
CA ASP A 77 19.33 22.12 37.52
C ASP A 77 18.34 21.10 38.13
N ASN A 78 18.55 19.83 37.75
CA ASN A 78 18.05 18.58 38.32
C ASN A 78 16.56 18.46 38.72
N ALA A 79 15.76 17.83 37.85
CA ALA A 79 14.75 16.84 38.27
C ALA A 79 14.33 15.89 37.11
N PHE A 80 14.26 14.59 37.44
CA PHE A 80 13.64 13.46 36.71
C PHE A 80 14.45 12.61 35.72
N PRO A 81 15.52 11.93 36.18
CA PRO A 81 16.05 10.75 35.47
C PRO A 81 14.98 9.67 35.25
N GLY A 82 14.02 9.53 36.18
CA GLY A 82 12.95 8.53 36.10
C GLY A 82 11.92 8.79 34.99
N LYS A 83 11.57 10.06 34.72
CA LYS A 83 10.61 10.41 33.65
C LYS A 83 11.24 10.20 32.28
N LEU A 84 12.46 10.70 32.09
CA LEU A 84 13.21 10.51 30.85
C LEU A 84 13.38 9.03 30.50
N LYS A 85 13.78 8.21 31.49
CA LYS A 85 13.88 6.76 31.32
C LYS A 85 12.57 6.15 30.87
N ARG A 86 11.47 6.51 31.54
CA ARG A 86 10.13 6.01 31.21
C ARG A 86 9.71 6.40 29.79
N ASP A 87 9.96 7.63 29.37
CA ASP A 87 9.56 8.13 28.06
C ASP A 87 10.37 7.49 26.92
N ILE A 88 11.69 7.31 27.11
CA ILE A 88 12.55 6.57 26.18
C ILE A 88 12.09 5.11 26.10
N GLN A 89 11.94 4.43 27.23
CA GLN A 89 11.53 3.01 27.25
C GLN A 89 10.16 2.80 26.59
N LYS A 90 9.18 3.67 26.85
CA LYS A 90 7.88 3.63 26.19
C LYS A 90 7.98 3.80 24.68
N SER A 91 8.83 4.74 24.22
CA SER A 91 9.02 5.00 22.78
C SER A 91 9.69 3.80 22.09
N ILE A 92 10.69 3.19 22.73
CA ILE A 92 11.37 1.98 22.24
C ILE A 92 10.40 0.80 22.17
N GLU A 93 9.62 0.57 23.22
CA GLU A 93 8.66 -0.53 23.26
C GLU A 93 7.58 -0.37 22.19
N HIS A 94 7.09 0.85 21.97
CA HIS A 94 6.13 1.12 20.90
C HIS A 94 6.75 0.93 19.51
N HIS A 95 7.99 1.38 19.29
CA HIS A 95 8.72 1.14 18.05
C HIS A 95 8.87 -0.35 17.76
N ARG A 96 9.27 -1.15 18.76
CA ARG A 96 9.35 -2.61 18.66
C ARG A 96 7.99 -3.22 18.32
N ARG A 97 6.92 -2.77 18.99
CA ARG A 97 5.55 -3.25 18.72
C ARG A 97 5.13 -2.94 17.30
N MET A 98 5.43 -1.74 16.78
CA MET A 98 5.08 -1.36 15.41
C MET A 98 5.83 -2.20 14.38
N ILE A 99 7.10 -2.55 14.61
CA ILE A 99 7.83 -3.49 13.75
C ILE A 99 7.11 -4.85 13.68
N ILE A 100 6.63 -5.36 14.83
CA ILE A 100 5.86 -6.62 14.87
C ILE A 100 4.56 -6.46 14.08
N VAL A 101 3.82 -5.37 14.28
CA VAL A 101 2.57 -5.09 13.54
C VAL A 101 2.81 -5.00 12.04
N VAL A 102 3.93 -4.40 11.59
CA VAL A 102 4.29 -4.39 10.17
C VAL A 102 4.50 -5.81 9.65
N ASN A 103 5.23 -6.66 10.39
CA ASN A 103 5.48 -8.04 9.96
C ASN A 103 4.18 -8.85 9.86
N GLU A 104 3.27 -8.70 10.83
CA GLU A 104 1.95 -9.35 10.79
C GLU A 104 1.10 -8.82 9.63
N ALA A 105 1.08 -7.51 9.41
CA ALA A 105 0.42 -6.90 8.27
C ALA A 105 1.01 -7.41 6.95
N ASN A 106 2.34 -7.54 6.87
CA ASN A 106 3.03 -8.05 5.70
C ASN A 106 2.64 -9.50 5.39
N ASN A 107 2.62 -10.38 6.41
CA ASN A 107 2.20 -11.77 6.25
C ASN A 107 0.76 -11.89 5.74
N LEU A 108 -0.15 -11.03 6.22
CA LEU A 108 -1.53 -10.99 5.78
C LEU A 108 -1.67 -10.44 4.35
N LEU A 109 -0.98 -9.34 4.04
CA LEU A 109 -1.15 -8.58 2.81
C LEU A 109 -0.37 -9.15 1.63
N SER A 110 0.77 -9.79 1.86
CA SER A 110 1.66 -10.32 0.83
C SER A 110 0.95 -11.18 -0.23
N PRO A 111 0.16 -12.21 0.12
CA PRO A 111 -0.54 -13.02 -0.89
C PRO A 111 -1.65 -12.24 -1.61
N ILE A 112 -2.32 -11.32 -0.91
CA ILE A 112 -3.40 -10.48 -1.48
C ILE A 112 -2.82 -9.54 -2.54
N ILE A 113 -1.74 -8.84 -2.19
CA ILE A 113 -1.05 -7.91 -3.08
C ILE A 113 -0.44 -8.65 -4.27
N PHE A 114 0.14 -9.84 -4.05
CA PHE A 114 0.64 -10.67 -5.14
C PHE A 114 -0.47 -11.00 -6.15
N MET A 115 -1.62 -11.50 -5.67
CA MET A 115 -2.74 -11.84 -6.54
C MET A 115 -3.27 -10.61 -7.27
N GLN A 116 -3.38 -9.47 -6.57
CA GLN A 116 -3.81 -8.21 -7.15
C GLN A 116 -2.89 -7.74 -8.29
N PHE A 117 -1.58 -7.78 -8.08
CA PHE A 117 -0.61 -7.36 -9.10
C PHE A 117 -0.62 -8.31 -10.30
N PHE A 118 -0.78 -9.61 -10.06
CA PHE A 118 -0.87 -10.60 -11.11
C PHE A 118 -2.13 -10.41 -11.96
N THR A 119 -3.30 -10.27 -11.34
CA THR A 119 -4.57 -10.07 -12.07
C THR A 119 -4.59 -8.73 -12.81
N SER A 120 -4.17 -7.63 -12.18
CA SER A 120 -4.07 -6.34 -12.84
C SER A 120 -3.08 -6.38 -14.02
N GLY A 121 -1.96 -7.08 -13.90
CA GLY A 121 -1.00 -7.25 -15.01
C GLY A 121 -1.61 -7.95 -16.22
N LEU A 122 -2.35 -9.03 -16.00
CA LEU A 122 -3.07 -9.74 -17.07
C LEU A 122 -4.15 -8.86 -17.70
N GLU A 123 -4.93 -8.14 -16.89
CA GLU A 123 -6.01 -7.27 -17.37
C GLU A 123 -5.48 -6.09 -18.18
N ILE A 124 -4.36 -5.48 -17.76
CA ILE A 124 -3.68 -4.43 -18.53
C ILE A 124 -3.23 -4.98 -19.89
N CYS A 125 -2.63 -6.17 -19.93
CA CYS A 125 -2.17 -6.80 -21.16
C CYS A 125 -3.34 -7.07 -22.13
N LEU A 126 -4.42 -7.70 -21.64
CA LEU A 126 -5.59 -8.04 -22.45
C LEU A 126 -6.36 -6.80 -22.91
N SER A 127 -6.52 -5.80 -22.05
CA SER A 127 -7.19 -4.54 -22.40
C SER A 127 -6.38 -3.75 -23.41
N GLY A 128 -5.05 -3.68 -23.24
CA GLY A 128 -4.15 -3.07 -24.21
C GLY A 128 -4.25 -3.74 -25.59
N TYR A 129 -4.21 -5.07 -25.62
CA TYR A 129 -4.38 -5.85 -26.85
C TYR A 129 -5.72 -5.57 -27.54
N ALA A 130 -6.82 -5.55 -26.79
CA ALA A 130 -8.15 -5.32 -27.34
C ALA A 130 -8.29 -3.90 -27.95
N VAL A 131 -7.68 -2.89 -27.32
CA VAL A 131 -7.62 -1.52 -27.86
C VAL A 131 -6.90 -1.50 -29.20
N THR A 132 -5.78 -2.21 -29.33
CA THR A 132 -5.02 -2.26 -30.60
C THR A 132 -5.67 -3.08 -31.69
N TYR A 133 -6.45 -4.10 -31.34
CA TYR A 133 -7.10 -4.99 -32.30
C TYR A 133 -8.41 -4.40 -32.88
N GLY A 134 -8.60 -3.07 -32.76
CA GLY A 134 -9.71 -2.36 -33.40
C GLY A 134 -10.94 -2.18 -32.52
N ALA A 135 -10.80 -2.11 -31.19
CA ALA A 135 -11.89 -1.64 -30.34
C ALA A 135 -12.30 -0.23 -30.75
N THR A 136 -13.59 -0.03 -31.06
CA THR A 136 -14.14 1.25 -31.51
C THR A 136 -15.39 1.62 -30.72
N GLY A 137 -15.71 2.92 -30.67
CA GLY A 137 -16.89 3.42 -29.97
C GLY A 137 -16.90 3.07 -28.48
N ILE A 138 -17.94 2.35 -28.05
CA ILE A 138 -18.18 2.00 -26.63
C ILE A 138 -17.11 1.04 -26.09
N ASP A 139 -16.61 0.12 -26.91
CA ASP A 139 -15.60 -0.85 -26.47
C ASP A 139 -14.26 -0.18 -26.15
N LEU A 140 -13.88 0.86 -26.92
CA LEU A 140 -12.68 1.64 -26.65
C LEU A 140 -12.77 2.35 -25.29
N ILE A 141 -13.91 3.00 -25.02
CA ILE A 141 -14.15 3.70 -23.74
C ILE A 141 -14.09 2.70 -22.58
N LYS A 142 -14.65 1.50 -22.75
CA LYS A 142 -14.62 0.43 -21.77
C LYS A 142 -13.20 -0.06 -21.45
N PHE A 143 -12.37 -0.30 -22.45
CA PHE A 143 -10.99 -0.74 -22.19
C PHE A 143 -10.13 0.35 -21.58
N ILE A 144 -10.33 1.61 -21.98
CA ILE A 144 -9.64 2.76 -21.37
C ILE A 144 -10.06 2.90 -19.90
N SER A 145 -11.34 2.72 -19.56
CA SER A 145 -11.80 2.80 -18.18
C SER A 145 -11.28 1.64 -17.32
N TYR A 146 -11.13 0.44 -17.88
CA TYR A 146 -10.47 -0.67 -17.19
C TYR A 146 -8.99 -0.39 -16.93
N LEU A 147 -8.27 0.09 -17.94
CA LEU A 147 -6.87 0.48 -17.78
C LEU A 147 -6.71 1.53 -16.67
N SER A 148 -7.50 2.61 -16.69
CA SER A 148 -7.40 3.65 -15.67
C SER A 148 -7.78 3.15 -14.28
N SER A 149 -8.81 2.31 -14.16
CA SER A 149 -9.18 1.67 -12.89
C SER A 149 -8.04 0.84 -12.31
N MET A 150 -7.36 0.04 -13.13
CA MET A 150 -6.23 -0.77 -12.69
C MET A 150 -5.03 0.09 -12.26
N MET A 151 -4.77 1.22 -12.95
CA MET A 151 -3.73 2.17 -12.51
C MET A 151 -4.01 2.66 -11.09
N VAL A 152 -5.24 3.09 -10.82
CA VAL A 152 -5.66 3.61 -9.51
C VAL A 152 -5.56 2.51 -8.45
N GLN A 153 -5.99 1.30 -8.77
CA GLN A 153 -5.95 0.19 -7.83
C GLN A 153 -4.52 -0.17 -7.42
N LEU A 154 -3.58 -0.26 -8.37
CA LEU A 154 -2.18 -0.52 -8.06
C LEU A 154 -1.52 0.65 -7.28
N TRP A 155 -1.90 1.89 -7.59
CA TRP A 155 -1.43 3.08 -6.87
C TRP A 155 -1.87 3.08 -5.40
N ILE A 156 -3.09 2.63 -5.10
CA ILE A 156 -3.63 2.49 -3.73
C ILE A 156 -2.74 1.56 -2.87
N TRP A 157 -2.10 0.57 -3.47
CA TRP A 157 -1.19 -0.34 -2.76
C TRP A 157 0.24 0.20 -2.65
N CYS A 158 0.77 0.77 -3.74
CA CYS A 158 2.15 1.24 -3.79
C CYS A 158 2.39 2.53 -2.98
N TRP A 159 1.44 3.46 -2.96
CA TRP A 159 1.61 4.76 -2.27
C TRP A 159 1.79 4.62 -0.75
N PRO A 160 0.90 3.92 -0.02
CA PRO A 160 1.05 3.75 1.42
C PRO A 160 2.28 2.92 1.79
N ALA A 161 2.63 1.92 0.97
CA ALA A 161 3.80 1.08 1.21
C ALA A 161 5.12 1.87 1.06
N GLU A 162 5.21 2.73 0.05
CA GLU A 162 6.32 3.68 -0.09
C GLU A 162 6.39 4.62 1.13
N LEU A 163 5.25 5.16 1.55
CA LEU A 163 5.19 6.03 2.73
C LEU A 163 5.62 5.30 4.00
N LEU A 164 5.30 4.01 4.14
CA LEU A 164 5.73 3.18 5.27
C LEU A 164 7.25 3.05 5.35
N ILE A 165 7.90 2.81 4.20
CA ILE A 165 9.36 2.75 4.10
C ILE A 165 9.96 4.08 4.56
N GLN A 166 9.42 5.21 4.06
CA GLN A 166 9.91 6.54 4.40
C GLN A 166 9.72 6.88 5.89
N GLU A 167 8.53 6.65 6.45
CA GLU A 167 8.23 7.03 7.83
C GLU A 167 8.92 6.11 8.85
N SER A 168 9.14 4.83 8.52
CA SER A 168 9.91 3.93 9.39
C SER A 168 11.39 4.31 9.44
N MET A 169 11.98 4.69 8.29
CA MET A 169 13.39 5.11 8.23
C MET A 169 13.65 6.42 8.98
N LYS A 170 12.72 7.39 8.89
CA LYS A 170 12.82 8.69 9.58
C LYS A 170 12.85 8.59 11.11
N VAL A 171 12.53 7.43 11.71
CA VAL A 171 12.74 7.20 13.13
C VAL A 171 14.21 7.31 13.50
N ALA A 172 15.11 6.76 12.67
CA ALA A 172 16.55 6.86 12.87
C ALA A 172 16.99 8.34 12.88
N ASP A 173 16.55 9.11 11.89
CA ASP A 173 16.85 10.54 11.78
C ASP A 173 16.32 11.32 12.99
N SER A 174 15.10 11.02 13.44
CA SER A 174 14.52 11.70 14.59
C SER A 174 15.37 11.51 15.85
N VAL A 175 15.81 10.27 16.11
CA VAL A 175 16.68 9.97 17.26
C VAL A 175 18.06 10.62 17.09
N TYR A 176 18.67 10.47 15.90
CA TYR A 176 20.03 10.93 15.64
C TYR A 176 20.17 12.46 15.72
N PHE A 177 19.24 13.21 15.12
CA PHE A 177 19.33 14.67 15.04
C PHE A 177 18.72 15.41 16.22
N ASN A 178 17.66 14.87 16.86
CA ASN A 178 16.93 15.64 17.87
C ASN A 178 17.36 15.33 19.31
N ILE A 179 17.97 14.16 19.56
CA ILE A 179 18.40 13.77 20.91
C ILE A 179 19.92 13.94 21.02
N PRO A 180 20.46 14.65 22.02
CA PRO A 180 21.90 14.72 22.27
C PRO A 180 22.40 13.42 22.92
N TRP A 181 22.22 12.30 22.22
CA TRP A 181 22.43 10.92 22.71
C TRP A 181 23.87 10.65 23.14
N TYR A 182 24.83 11.39 22.57
CA TYR A 182 26.25 11.33 22.89
C TYR A 182 26.59 11.93 24.27
N ASN A 183 25.75 12.82 24.81
CA ASN A 183 25.89 13.42 26.13
C ASN A 183 25.13 12.65 27.23
N LEU A 184 24.41 11.59 26.88
CA LEU A 184 23.64 10.79 27.84
C LEU A 184 24.50 9.68 28.47
N PRO A 185 24.13 9.21 29.68
CA PRO A 185 24.74 8.02 30.28
C PRO A 185 24.76 6.82 29.34
N THR A 186 25.77 5.94 29.51
CA THR A 186 26.05 4.83 28.59
C THR A 186 24.86 3.88 28.36
N SER A 187 23.98 3.71 29.36
CA SER A 187 22.77 2.90 29.21
C SER A 187 21.83 3.45 28.14
N TYR A 188 21.45 4.73 28.24
CA TYR A 188 20.58 5.38 27.24
C TYR A 188 21.24 5.45 25.87
N ARG A 189 22.55 5.70 25.83
CA ARG A 189 23.30 5.75 24.58
C ARG A 189 23.22 4.41 23.82
N ARG A 190 23.39 3.29 24.51
CA ARG A 190 23.28 1.95 23.92
C ARG A 190 21.88 1.71 23.36
N ASP A 191 20.85 2.01 24.16
CA ASP A 191 19.45 1.80 23.75
C ASP A 191 19.09 2.62 22.51
N LEU A 192 19.48 3.89 22.45
CA LEU A 192 19.22 4.77 21.31
C LEU A 192 20.01 4.36 20.06
N CYS A 193 21.26 3.90 20.20
CA CYS A 193 22.02 3.34 19.08
C CYS A 193 21.33 2.10 18.49
N LEU A 194 20.76 1.23 19.33
CA LEU A 194 20.01 0.07 18.84
C LEU A 194 18.76 0.49 18.06
N VAL A 195 18.05 1.54 18.50
CA VAL A 195 16.90 2.09 17.76
C VAL A 195 17.32 2.63 16.41
N ILE A 196 18.40 3.42 16.34
CA ILE A 196 18.94 3.97 15.09
C ILE A 196 19.29 2.84 14.13
N ASN A 197 20.09 1.87 14.59
CA ASN A 197 20.52 0.75 13.76
C ASN A 197 19.33 -0.06 13.23
N ARG A 198 18.34 -0.35 14.08
CA ARG A 198 17.15 -1.09 13.65
C ARG A 198 16.28 -0.30 12.68
N ALA A 199 16.10 1.01 12.89
CA ALA A 199 15.27 1.84 12.02
C ALA A 199 15.91 2.06 10.63
N GLN A 200 17.24 1.94 10.51
CA GLN A 200 17.94 2.02 9.21
C GLN A 200 17.63 0.84 8.28
N GLU A 201 17.27 -0.33 8.81
CA GLU A 201 16.76 -1.45 7.98
C GLU A 201 15.33 -1.21 7.47
N TYR A 202 14.70 -0.09 7.85
CA TYR A 202 13.33 0.30 7.53
C TYR A 202 12.31 -0.83 7.79
N SER A 203 11.04 -0.55 7.48
CA SER A 203 9.96 -1.53 7.53
C SER A 203 9.18 -1.40 6.23
N CYS A 204 8.96 -2.51 5.54
CA CYS A 204 8.35 -2.54 4.22
C CYS A 204 7.30 -3.66 4.12
N VAL A 205 6.42 -3.53 3.12
CA VAL A 205 5.56 -4.62 2.67
C VAL A 205 6.27 -5.31 1.50
N SER A 206 6.40 -6.62 1.59
CA SER A 206 7.10 -7.48 0.62
C SER A 206 6.12 -8.52 0.06
N THR A 207 6.35 -8.94 -1.17
CA THR A 207 5.58 -10.01 -1.82
C THR A 207 6.51 -11.12 -2.28
N ALA A 208 5.95 -12.23 -2.77
CA ALA A 208 6.75 -13.34 -3.31
C ALA A 208 7.65 -12.92 -4.50
N ILE A 209 7.26 -11.90 -5.27
CA ILE A 209 8.01 -11.41 -6.44
C ILE A 209 8.81 -10.15 -6.09
N PHE A 210 8.20 -9.22 -5.35
CA PHE A 210 8.78 -7.91 -5.08
C PHE A 210 9.31 -7.84 -3.66
N LYS A 211 10.62 -7.60 -3.53
CA LYS A 211 11.28 -7.40 -2.23
C LYS A 211 10.65 -6.23 -1.47
N ASP A 212 10.48 -5.09 -2.14
CA ASP A 212 9.89 -3.89 -1.55
C ASP A 212 8.73 -3.40 -2.42
N LEU A 213 7.52 -3.34 -1.85
CA LEU A 213 6.40 -2.69 -2.50
C LEU A 213 6.59 -1.17 -2.44
N SER A 214 6.68 -0.55 -3.61
CA SER A 214 7.09 0.84 -3.76
C SER A 214 6.52 1.44 -5.04
N MET A 215 6.67 2.75 -5.22
CA MET A 215 6.35 3.38 -6.51
C MET A 215 7.24 2.89 -7.65
N ARG A 216 8.47 2.49 -7.34
CA ARG A 216 9.35 1.85 -8.32
C ARG A 216 8.78 0.53 -8.81
N THR A 217 8.19 -0.26 -7.91
CA THR A 217 7.51 -1.52 -8.26
C THR A 217 6.35 -1.27 -9.22
N LEU A 218 5.55 -0.23 -8.98
CA LEU A 218 4.48 0.19 -9.89
C LEU A 218 5.00 0.52 -11.29
N THR A 219 6.06 1.34 -11.38
CA THR A 219 6.70 1.69 -12.66
C THR A 219 7.22 0.45 -13.39
N ASN A 220 7.84 -0.49 -12.68
CA ASN A 220 8.33 -1.73 -13.29
C ASN A 220 7.20 -2.55 -13.90
N VAL A 221 6.06 -2.68 -13.20
CA VAL A 221 4.88 -3.38 -13.73
C VAL A 221 4.40 -2.76 -15.04
N PHE A 222 4.32 -1.42 -15.12
CA PHE A 222 3.92 -0.74 -16.35
C PHE A 222 4.93 -0.90 -17.48
N ASN A 223 6.22 -0.78 -17.18
CA ASN A 223 7.27 -0.99 -18.19
C ASN A 223 7.23 -2.41 -18.75
N THR A 224 7.03 -3.41 -17.89
CA THR A 224 6.89 -4.81 -18.29
C THR A 224 5.63 -5.00 -19.14
N ALA A 225 4.48 -4.45 -18.75
CA ALA A 225 3.25 -4.53 -19.52
C ALA A 225 3.39 -3.87 -20.90
N ALA A 226 4.01 -2.68 -20.98
CA ALA A 226 4.29 -1.99 -22.24
C ALA A 226 5.24 -2.78 -23.15
N SER A 227 6.22 -3.47 -22.56
CA SER A 227 7.15 -4.35 -23.30
C SER A 227 6.42 -5.56 -23.91
N TYR A 228 5.59 -6.26 -23.12
CA TYR A 228 4.77 -7.37 -23.61
C TYR A 228 3.79 -6.92 -24.69
N PHE A 229 3.15 -5.78 -24.51
CA PHE A 229 2.28 -5.16 -25.50
C PHE A 229 3.00 -4.91 -26.83
N THR A 230 4.21 -4.33 -26.78
CA THR A 230 5.02 -4.08 -27.98
C THR A 230 5.42 -5.37 -28.68
N LEU A 231 5.78 -6.42 -27.93
CA LEU A 231 6.08 -7.75 -28.48
C LEU A 231 4.87 -8.37 -29.20
N LEU A 232 3.68 -8.29 -28.59
CA LEU A 232 2.44 -8.79 -29.20
C LEU A 232 2.13 -8.08 -30.52
N GLN A 233 2.30 -6.75 -30.57
CA GLN A 233 2.15 -5.99 -31.83
C GLN A 233 3.14 -6.46 -32.90
N GLN A 234 4.42 -6.66 -32.54
CA GLN A 234 5.44 -7.11 -33.48
C GLN A 234 5.14 -8.51 -34.03
N MET A 235 4.68 -9.44 -33.19
CA MET A 235 4.29 -10.78 -33.61
C MET A 235 3.11 -10.79 -34.59
N GLN A 236 2.21 -9.80 -34.51
CA GLN A 236 1.10 -9.65 -35.44
C GLN A 236 1.44 -8.90 -36.73
N SER A 237 2.48 -8.06 -36.71
CA SER A 237 2.98 -7.36 -37.90
C SER A 237 3.77 -8.26 -38.87
N LYS A 238 4.02 -9.51 -38.49
CA LYS A 238 4.60 -10.58 -39.33
C LYS A 238 3.51 -11.54 -39.78
#